data_AF-A0A2V9TMX3-F1
#
_entry.id   AF-A0A2V9TMX3-F1
#
_cell.length_a   1.000
_cell.length_b   1.000
_cell.length_c   1.000
_cell.angle_alpha   90.00
_cell.angle_beta   90.00
_cell.angle_gamma   90.00
#
_symmetry.space_group_name_H-M   'P 1'
#
loop_
_entity.id
_entity.type
_entity.pdbx_description
1 polymer ?
#
loop_
_entity_poly.entity_id
_entity_poly.type
_entity_poly.pdbx_seq_one_letter_code
_entity_poly.pdbx_strand_id
1 'polypeptide(L)'
;MNILVLALALALMPAGGQAQGGIQAPGNKTPNTQNQPLSQRGIERIVEEVHHQLVLLPYYGVFDNLAYKVSPDGTVTLLGQVARPTLKSDAERVVKKIEGVERVDNQIQVLPTSPFDDQIRRATYRAIYGNEVLSQYALR
;
A
#
# COMPACT_ATOMS: atom_id res chain seq x y z
N MET A 1 -2.55 -29.38 -13.26
CA MET A 1 -2.82 -29.02 -14.66
C MET A 1 -1.57 -28.32 -15.18
N ASN A 2 -0.61 -29.12 -15.64
CA ASN A 2 0.66 -28.66 -16.21
C ASN A 2 0.45 -28.37 -17.69
N ILE A 3 0.83 -27.17 -18.14
CA ILE A 3 0.97 -26.90 -19.57
C ILE A 3 2.44 -26.65 -19.86
N LEU A 4 3.03 -27.66 -20.48
CA LEU A 4 4.30 -27.65 -21.22
C LEU A 4 4.25 -26.55 -22.29
N VAL A 5 5.32 -25.75 -22.40
CA VAL A 5 5.67 -25.11 -23.68
C VAL A 5 7.09 -25.52 -24.04
N LEU A 6 7.16 -26.38 -25.05
CA LEU A 6 8.34 -26.94 -25.67
C LEU A 6 8.75 -26.00 -26.81
N ALA A 7 9.89 -25.33 -26.72
CA ALA A 7 10.46 -24.58 -27.84
C ALA A 7 11.83 -25.18 -28.20
N LEU A 8 11.81 -26.02 -29.23
CA LEU A 8 12.97 -26.61 -29.89
C LEU A 8 13.47 -25.62 -30.95
N ALA A 9 14.69 -25.10 -30.80
CA ALA A 9 15.40 -24.38 -31.84
C ALA A 9 16.82 -24.94 -31.95
N LEU A 10 17.04 -25.72 -33.00
CA LEU A 10 18.31 -26.29 -33.41
C LEU A 10 18.89 -25.38 -34.50
N ALA A 11 20.07 -24.78 -34.30
CA ALA A 11 20.81 -24.15 -35.39
C ALA A 11 22.34 -24.23 -35.16
N LEU A 12 22.97 -24.81 -36.18
CA LEU A 12 24.39 -25.03 -36.48
C LEU A 12 25.37 -23.92 -36.05
N MET A 13 26.51 -24.32 -35.49
CA MET A 13 27.82 -23.65 -35.66
C MET A 13 28.50 -24.19 -36.95
N PRO A 14 29.53 -23.53 -37.54
CA PRO A 14 30.89 -23.57 -36.98
C PRO A 14 31.83 -22.35 -37.22
N ALA A 15 32.85 -22.31 -36.36
CA ALA A 15 34.27 -21.96 -36.59
C ALA A 15 34.74 -20.52 -36.91
N GLY A 16 35.66 -20.04 -36.05
CA GLY A 16 36.93 -19.46 -36.49
C GLY A 16 37.21 -18.01 -36.08
N GLY A 17 38.07 -17.80 -35.08
CA GLY A 17 38.66 -16.50 -34.77
C GLY A 17 39.50 -16.50 -33.49
N GLN A 18 40.80 -16.75 -33.61
CA GLN A 18 41.77 -16.55 -32.53
C GLN A 18 42.10 -15.05 -32.40
N ALA A 19 42.17 -14.54 -31.15
CA ALA A 19 43.36 -13.94 -30.56
C ALA A 19 43.10 -12.74 -29.62
N GLN A 20 43.94 -12.70 -28.58
CA GLN A 20 44.42 -11.57 -27.76
C GLN A 20 43.73 -11.29 -26.42
N GLY A 21 44.55 -11.50 -25.38
CA GLY A 21 44.21 -11.34 -23.98
C GLY A 21 44.15 -9.90 -23.52
N GLY A 22 43.36 -9.71 -22.48
CA GLY A 22 43.35 -8.55 -21.61
C GLY A 22 42.72 -8.99 -20.31
N ILE A 23 43.52 -9.09 -19.25
CA ILE A 23 43.03 -9.34 -17.90
C ILE A 23 42.26 -8.08 -17.48
N GLN A 24 40.94 -8.13 -17.53
CA GLN A 24 40.07 -7.14 -16.88
C GLN A 24 39.63 -7.71 -15.54
N ALA A 25 39.99 -6.98 -14.47
CA ALA A 25 39.54 -7.26 -13.12
C ALA A 25 38.00 -7.33 -13.06
N PRO A 26 37.41 -8.22 -12.24
CA PRO A 26 35.97 -8.23 -12.03
C PRO A 26 35.57 -6.97 -11.25
N GLY A 27 35.23 -5.91 -11.99
CA GLY A 27 34.44 -4.82 -11.46
C GLY A 27 33.10 -5.41 -11.06
N ASN A 28 32.94 -5.62 -9.74
CA ASN A 28 31.70 -6.05 -9.13
C ASN A 28 30.69 -4.92 -9.32
N LYS A 29 30.02 -4.90 -10.49
CA LYS A 29 28.84 -4.08 -10.71
C LYS A 29 27.77 -4.66 -9.83
N THR A 30 27.67 -4.15 -8.60
CA THR A 30 26.51 -4.35 -7.74
C THR A 30 25.28 -4.03 -8.59
N PRO A 31 24.41 -5.01 -8.89
CA PRO A 31 23.17 -4.70 -9.57
C PRO A 31 22.43 -3.70 -8.68
N ASN A 32 22.03 -2.56 -9.25
CA ASN A 32 21.16 -1.60 -8.57
C ASN A 32 19.90 -2.33 -8.11
N THR A 33 19.84 -2.71 -6.84
CA THR A 33 18.67 -3.30 -6.18
C THR A 33 17.64 -2.21 -5.90
N GLN A 34 17.18 -1.51 -6.93
CA GLN A 34 16.18 -0.45 -6.79
C GLN A 34 14.85 -0.77 -7.47
N ASN A 35 14.69 -1.94 -8.11
CA ASN A 35 13.44 -2.30 -8.79
C ASN A 35 13.17 -3.82 -8.72
N GLN A 36 13.39 -4.44 -7.57
CA GLN A 36 12.89 -5.81 -7.37
C GLN A 36 11.46 -5.70 -6.81
N PRO A 37 10.45 -6.29 -7.47
CA PRO A 37 9.11 -6.29 -6.93
C PRO A 37 9.09 -6.96 -5.55
N LEU A 38 8.31 -6.41 -4.64
CA LEU A 38 8.11 -6.93 -3.30
C LEU A 38 7.69 -8.40 -3.35
N SER A 39 8.30 -9.19 -2.47
CA SER A 39 7.84 -10.57 -2.25
C SER A 39 6.41 -10.57 -1.67
N GLN A 40 5.68 -11.67 -1.90
CA GLN A 40 4.31 -11.84 -1.37
C GLN A 40 4.23 -11.59 0.15
N ARG A 41 5.18 -12.12 0.92
CA ARG A 41 5.27 -11.89 2.37
C ARG A 41 5.51 -10.41 2.73
N GLY A 42 6.29 -9.71 1.90
CA GLY A 42 6.53 -8.27 2.06
C GLY A 42 5.25 -7.46 1.85
N ILE A 43 4.45 -7.82 0.84
CA ILE A 43 3.15 -7.21 0.56
C ILE A 43 2.20 -7.45 1.73
N GLU A 44 2.09 -8.69 2.23
CA GLU A 44 1.23 -9.04 3.36
C GLU A 44 1.59 -8.25 4.63
N ARG A 45 2.88 -8.13 4.96
CA ARG A 45 3.34 -7.30 6.07
C ARG A 45 2.94 -5.83 5.90
N ILE A 46 3.09 -5.28 4.70
CA ILE A 46 2.70 -3.88 4.44
C ILE A 46 1.19 -3.73 4.56
N VAL A 47 0.39 -4.68 4.07
CA VAL A 47 -1.08 -4.68 4.23
C VAL A 47 -1.48 -4.62 5.70
N GLU A 48 -0.89 -5.48 6.54
CA GLU A 48 -1.15 -5.51 7.98
C GLU A 48 -0.76 -4.19 8.66
N GLU A 49 0.43 -3.66 8.34
CA GLU A 49 0.92 -2.42 8.94
C GLU A 49 0.08 -1.21 8.48
N VAL A 50 -0.29 -1.13 7.19
CA VAL A 50 -1.17 -0.08 6.67
C VAL A 50 -2.50 -0.13 7.40
N HIS A 51 -3.11 -1.31 7.54
CA HIS A 51 -4.34 -1.45 8.32
C HIS A 51 -4.17 -0.93 9.74
N HIS A 52 -3.13 -1.39 10.45
CA HIS A 52 -2.85 -1.03 11.82
C HIS A 52 -2.69 0.49 12.00
N GLN A 53 -1.89 1.13 11.15
CA GLN A 53 -1.66 2.57 11.21
C GLN A 53 -2.94 3.37 10.93
N LEU A 54 -3.75 2.95 9.95
CA LEU A 54 -4.98 3.67 9.59
C LEU A 54 -6.04 3.61 10.70
N VAL A 55 -6.22 2.45 11.35
CA VAL A 55 -7.25 2.31 12.40
C VAL A 55 -6.86 3.01 13.71
N LEU A 56 -5.57 3.33 13.90
CA LEU A 56 -5.07 4.06 15.06
C LEU A 56 -5.01 5.58 14.85
N LEU A 57 -5.39 6.08 13.67
CA LEU A 57 -5.34 7.51 13.40
C LEU A 57 -6.24 8.29 14.36
N PRO A 58 -5.77 9.43 14.89
CA PRO A 58 -6.60 10.33 15.67
C PRO A 58 -7.84 10.73 14.88
N TYR A 59 -8.99 10.68 15.55
CA TYR A 59 -10.29 11.04 14.99
C TYR A 59 -10.81 10.17 13.85
N TYR A 60 -10.16 9.04 13.53
CA TYR A 60 -10.79 8.00 12.71
C TYR A 60 -12.03 7.48 13.45
N GLY A 61 -13.17 7.48 12.78
CA GLY A 61 -14.44 7.12 13.43
C GLY A 61 -15.39 6.36 12.52
N VAL A 62 -16.57 6.07 13.09
CA VAL A 62 -17.61 5.21 12.49
C VAL A 62 -18.14 5.73 11.15
N PHE A 63 -17.91 7.01 10.86
CA PHE A 63 -18.39 7.67 9.65
C PHE A 63 -17.31 7.89 8.60
N ASP A 64 -16.09 7.41 8.86
CA ASP A 64 -14.99 7.48 7.93
C ASP A 64 -14.83 6.13 7.23
N ASN A 65 -14.58 6.18 5.93
CA ASN A 65 -14.31 5.02 5.10
C ASN A 65 -12.88 5.12 4.59
N LEU A 66 -12.02 4.22 5.04
CA LEU A 66 -10.65 4.10 4.58
C LEU A 66 -10.45 2.71 3.95
N ALA A 67 -10.01 2.70 2.71
CA ALA A 67 -9.61 1.51 1.99
C ALA A 67 -8.22 1.71 1.39
N TYR A 68 -7.52 0.61 1.12
CA TYR A 68 -6.17 0.70 0.56
C TYR A 68 -5.86 -0.50 -0.33
N LYS A 69 -4.85 -0.33 -1.18
CA LYS A 69 -4.26 -1.37 -2.03
C LYS A 69 -2.75 -1.26 -1.97
N VAL A 70 -2.06 -2.39 -1.95
CA VAL A 70 -0.60 -2.45 -1.98
C VAL A 70 -0.19 -3.14 -3.28
N SER A 71 0.59 -2.43 -4.10
CA SER A 71 1.11 -2.94 -5.36
C SER A 71 2.49 -3.60 -5.17
N PRO A 72 2.90 -4.52 -6.05
CA PRO A 72 4.21 -5.18 -5.95
C PRO A 72 5.41 -4.24 -6.07
N ASP A 73 5.24 -3.03 -6.60
CA ASP A 73 6.28 -2.01 -6.72
C ASP A 73 6.45 -1.17 -5.43
N GLY A 74 5.74 -1.49 -4.35
CA GLY A 74 5.75 -0.71 -3.11
C GLY A 74 4.85 0.52 -3.14
N THR A 75 4.02 0.70 -4.16
CA THR A 75 2.99 1.74 -4.17
C THR A 75 1.82 1.34 -3.26
N VAL A 76 1.45 2.21 -2.32
CA VAL A 76 0.20 2.11 -1.55
C VAL A 76 -0.80 3.13 -2.06
N THR A 77 -1.95 2.68 -2.57
CA THR A 77 -3.06 3.56 -2.94
C THR A 77 -4.05 3.64 -1.79
N LEU A 78 -4.33 4.84 -1.29
CA LEU A 78 -5.33 5.11 -0.26
C LEU A 78 -6.61 5.63 -0.91
N LEU A 79 -7.76 5.10 -0.49
CA LEU A 79 -9.06 5.30 -1.09
C LEU A 79 -10.12 5.53 0.00
N GLY A 80 -11.28 6.05 -0.39
CA GLY A 80 -12.45 6.17 0.48
C GLY A 80 -12.87 7.62 0.72
N GLN A 81 -13.64 7.83 1.79
CA GLN A 81 -14.27 9.11 2.12
C GLN A 81 -14.09 9.41 3.60
N VAL A 82 -13.65 10.62 3.91
CA VAL A 82 -13.45 11.06 5.29
C VAL A 82 -14.18 12.37 5.53
N ALA A 83 -14.67 12.57 6.74
CA ALA A 83 -15.32 13.83 7.12
C ALA A 83 -14.29 14.92 7.47
N ARG A 84 -13.11 14.52 7.97
CA ARG A 84 -12.07 15.45 8.44
C ARG A 84 -10.95 15.59 7.41
N PRO A 85 -10.61 16.81 6.96
CA PRO A 85 -9.49 17.04 6.06
C PRO A 85 -8.16 16.53 6.62
N THR A 86 -7.94 16.65 7.93
CA THR A 86 -6.71 16.21 8.60
C THR A 86 -6.49 14.70 8.48
N LEU A 87 -7.57 13.91 8.48
CA LEU A 87 -7.49 12.46 8.39
C LEU A 87 -6.88 12.00 7.06
N LYS A 88 -7.19 12.68 5.96
CA LYS A 88 -6.57 12.43 4.64
C LYS A 88 -5.06 12.63 4.68
N SER A 89 -4.59 13.75 5.24
CA SER A 89 -3.15 14.05 5.32
C SER A 89 -2.43 13.18 6.35
N ASP A 90 -3.11 12.81 7.43
CA ASP A 90 -2.55 11.96 8.49
C ASP A 90 -2.36 10.54 8.00
N ALA A 91 -3.35 9.99 7.29
CA ALA A 91 -3.27 8.66 6.66
C ALA A 91 -2.08 8.55 5.71
N GLU A 92 -1.89 9.53 4.83
CA GLU A 92 -0.73 9.55 3.93
C GLU A 92 0.60 9.62 4.69
N ARG A 93 0.67 10.47 5.72
CA ARG A 93 1.90 10.67 6.49
C ARG A 93 2.30 9.42 7.26
N VAL A 94 1.36 8.69 7.86
CA VAL A 94 1.69 7.47 8.62
C VAL A 94 2.05 6.31 7.68
N VAL A 95 1.31 6.15 6.57
CA VAL A 95 1.58 5.09 5.59
C VAL A 95 2.93 5.27 4.90
N LYS A 96 3.31 6.51 4.59
CA LYS A 96 4.62 6.82 3.99
C LYS A 96 5.82 6.42 4.86
N LYS A 97 5.63 6.22 6.17
CA LYS A 97 6.69 5.81 7.11
C LYS A 97 6.87 4.30 7.21
N ILE A 98 5.97 3.52 6.60
CA ILE A 98 6.04 2.07 6.65
C ILE A 98 7.20 1.61 5.77
N GLU A 99 8.07 0.77 6.31
CA GLU A 99 9.17 0.18 5.56
C GLU A 99 8.66 -0.55 4.31
N GLY A 100 9.32 -0.38 3.17
CA GLY A 100 8.93 -0.98 1.88
C GLY A 100 7.79 -0.26 1.15
N VAL A 101 7.24 0.82 1.71
CA VAL A 101 6.37 1.75 0.97
C VAL A 101 7.23 2.76 0.23
N GLU A 102 7.26 2.64 -1.10
CA GLU A 102 8.03 3.52 -1.98
C GLU A 102 7.25 4.78 -2.36
N ARG A 103 5.93 4.65 -2.51
CA ARG A 103 5.04 5.74 -2.91
C ARG A 103 3.67 5.59 -2.30
N VAL A 104 3.06 6.72 -1.93
CA VAL A 104 1.66 6.77 -1.51
C VAL A 104 0.87 7.54 -2.57
N ASP A 105 -0.18 6.93 -3.08
CA ASP A 105 -1.17 7.57 -3.94
C ASP A 105 -2.44 7.83 -3.14
N ASN A 106 -2.60 9.06 -2.66
CA ASN A 106 -3.68 9.43 -1.75
C ASN A 106 -4.92 9.93 -2.50
N GLN A 107 -5.82 9.00 -2.81
CA GLN A 107 -7.10 9.25 -3.48
C GLN A 107 -8.29 9.35 -2.52
N ILE A 108 -8.05 9.47 -1.21
CA ILE A 108 -9.11 9.70 -0.21
C ILE A 108 -9.87 10.99 -0.56
N GLN A 109 -11.20 10.96 -0.55
CA GLN A 109 -12.03 12.13 -0.77
C GLN A 109 -12.43 12.74 0.57
N VAL A 110 -12.21 14.05 0.71
CA VAL A 110 -12.72 14.80 1.86
C VAL A 110 -14.14 15.22 1.51
N LEU A 111 -15.11 14.75 2.30
CA LEU A 111 -16.50 15.17 2.14
C LEU A 111 -16.64 16.66 2.46
N PRO A 112 -17.58 17.39 1.82
CA PRO A 112 -17.80 18.80 2.12
C PRO A 112 -17.98 19.05 3.62
N THR A 113 -17.26 20.02 4.16
CA THR A 113 -17.37 20.36 5.58
C THR A 113 -18.68 21.13 5.82
N SER A 114 -19.58 20.55 6.62
CA SER A 114 -20.90 21.11 6.93
C SER A 114 -21.16 21.02 8.44
N PRO A 115 -21.37 22.15 9.13
CA PRO A 115 -21.74 22.13 10.55
C PRO A 115 -23.04 21.36 10.82
N PHE A 116 -23.98 21.36 9.87
CA PHE A 116 -25.22 20.58 9.95
C PHE A 116 -24.92 19.08 9.90
N ASP A 117 -24.07 18.63 8.98
CA ASP A 117 -23.68 17.23 8.86
C ASP A 117 -22.91 16.77 10.10
N ASP A 118 -22.07 17.64 10.66
CA ASP A 118 -21.36 17.38 11.90
C ASP A 118 -22.32 17.24 13.09
N GLN A 119 -23.38 18.04 13.14
CA GLN A 119 -24.44 17.90 14.14
C GLN A 119 -25.18 16.57 13.97
N ILE A 120 -25.57 16.22 12.74
CA ILE A 120 -26.23 14.94 12.43
C ILE A 120 -25.33 13.78 12.87
N ARG A 121 -24.05 13.81 12.51
CA ARG A 121 -23.07 12.78 12.86
C ARG A 121 -22.95 12.57 14.37
N ARG A 122 -22.86 13.66 15.14
CA ARG A 122 -22.85 13.59 16.62
C ARG A 122 -24.17 13.06 17.19
N ALA A 123 -25.30 13.52 16.66
CA ALA A 123 -26.62 13.08 17.12
C ALA A 123 -26.82 11.59 16.84
N THR A 124 -26.50 11.12 15.63
CA THR A 124 -26.55 9.71 15.24
C THR A 124 -25.63 8.85 16.09
N TYR A 125 -24.38 9.26 16.30
CA TYR A 125 -23.44 8.53 17.16
C TYR A 125 -23.99 8.35 18.57
N ARG A 126 -24.53 9.43 19.18
CA ARG A 126 -25.14 9.37 20.51
C ARG A 126 -26.42 8.54 20.55
N ALA A 127 -27.25 8.60 19.52
CA ALA A 127 -28.48 7.82 19.45
C ALA A 127 -28.20 6.31 19.37
N ILE A 128 -27.15 5.91 18.63
CA ILE A 128 -26.76 4.51 18.48
C ILE A 128 -25.99 4.03 19.71
N TYR A 129 -24.88 4.70 20.05
CA TYR A 129 -23.94 4.24 21.08
C TYR A 129 -24.24 4.73 22.50
N GLY A 130 -25.23 5.62 22.66
CA GLY A 130 -25.80 5.96 23.97
C GLY A 130 -26.76 4.90 24.49
N ASN A 131 -27.13 3.91 23.67
CA ASN A 131 -27.85 2.74 24.12
C ASN A 131 -26.94 1.81 24.93
N GLU A 132 -27.47 1.24 26.03
CA GLU A 132 -26.71 0.40 26.96
C GLU A 132 -26.06 -0.81 26.26
N VAL A 133 -26.80 -1.53 25.42
CA VAL A 133 -26.32 -2.74 24.74
C VAL A 133 -25.32 -2.41 23.65
N LEU A 134 -25.53 -1.32 22.91
CA LEU A 134 -24.68 -0.96 21.77
C LEU A 134 -23.42 -0.18 22.18
N SER A 135 -23.38 0.38 23.39
CA SER A 135 -22.24 1.17 23.90
C SER A 135 -20.90 0.44 23.84
N GLN A 136 -20.90 -0.88 23.96
CA GLN A 136 -19.70 -1.73 23.88
C GLN A 136 -19.04 -1.74 22.50
N TYR A 137 -19.78 -1.41 21.45
CA TYR A 137 -19.29 -1.35 20.06
C TYR A 137 -18.87 0.06 19.64
N ALA A 138 -18.92 1.03 20.54
CA ALA A 138 -18.46 2.38 20.27
C ALA A 138 -16.94 2.36 20.00
N LEU A 139 -16.53 2.93 18.85
CA LEU A 139 -15.11 3.21 18.61
C LEU A 139 -14.63 4.23 19.65
N ARG A 140 -13.53 3.90 20.33
CA ARG A 140 -12.90 4.70 21.39
C ARG A 140 -11.60 5.32 20.92
#